data_AF-A0A147K882-F1
#
_entry.id   AF-A0A147K882-F1
#
_cell.length_a   1.000
_cell.length_b   1.000
_cell.length_c   1.000
_cell.angle_alpha   90.00
_cell.angle_beta   90.00
_cell.angle_gamma   90.00
#
_symmetry.space_group_name_H-M   'P 1'
#
loop_
_entity.id
_entity.type
_entity.pdbx_description
1 polymer ?
#
loop_
_entity_poly.entity_id
_entity_poly.type
_entity_poly.pdbx_seq_one_letter_code
_entity_poly.pdbx_strand_id
1 'polypeptide(L)'
;MELLYSQMSDRVIDNKEKIAQFITNAQNRNYPNLLKMVTEELLPLRMELVDLYGKSLRLTSEERMPLLQNWGFETSNKCVELGTTLESMLKEVPEYRLYIGQELLDLAKELSLNIEEYHSVISRLDEIMNEVVYYFCVPFVDYQSNELEKSQKKIFEMSAPVIQVHKGIGVLPLIGTVDEIRATLIMEKSLEQSSTYQLDHFVVDLSGVPVMDTFAAQNIFQIIQALSLLGVNVIISGVSPSIAQTVVQLGIEFGDIPTYSSLHMALESIDR
;
A
#
# COMPACT_ATOMS: atom_id res chain seq x y z
N MET A 1 10.82 -33.72 28.59
CA MET A 1 10.30 -32.68 27.68
C MET A 1 11.38 -32.07 26.81
N GLU A 2 12.47 -31.52 27.35
CA GLU A 2 13.55 -30.93 26.52
C GLU A 2 14.17 -31.90 25.51
N LEU A 3 14.55 -33.11 25.95
CA LEU A 3 15.08 -34.15 25.05
C LEU A 3 14.10 -34.52 23.93
N LEU A 4 12.80 -34.61 24.28
CA LEU A 4 11.74 -34.92 23.32
C LEU A 4 11.64 -33.83 22.24
N TYR A 5 11.59 -32.56 22.63
CA TYR A 5 11.58 -31.45 21.67
C TYR A 5 12.86 -31.36 20.85
N SER A 6 14.01 -31.77 21.41
CA SER A 6 15.25 -31.87 20.64
C SER A 6 15.13 -32.91 19.52
N GLN A 7 14.68 -34.13 19.82
CA GLN A 7 14.52 -35.19 18.82
C GLN A 7 13.49 -34.83 17.75
N MET A 8 12.36 -34.22 18.15
CA MET A 8 11.35 -33.72 17.22
C MET A 8 11.90 -32.64 16.29
N SER A 9 12.69 -31.71 16.85
CA SER A 9 13.35 -30.66 16.08
C SER A 9 14.36 -31.21 15.08
N ASP A 10 15.23 -32.16 15.48
CA ASP A 10 16.18 -32.80 14.56
C ASP A 10 15.44 -33.46 13.40
N ARG A 11 14.35 -34.20 13.70
CA ARG A 11 13.54 -34.87 12.67
C ARG A 11 12.99 -33.91 11.62
N VAL A 12 12.47 -32.75 12.05
CA VAL A 12 11.94 -31.73 11.12
C VAL A 12 13.05 -31.12 10.29
N ILE A 13 14.18 -30.76 10.90
CA ILE A 13 15.32 -30.14 10.22
C ILE A 13 15.96 -31.09 9.21
N ASP A 14 16.16 -32.36 9.58
CA ASP A 14 16.75 -33.39 8.72
C ASP A 14 15.90 -33.66 7.47
N ASN A 15 14.59 -33.45 7.55
CA ASN A 15 13.65 -33.64 6.44
C ASN A 15 13.26 -32.35 5.72
N LYS A 16 13.92 -31.21 5.99
CA LYS A 16 13.48 -29.90 5.50
C LYS A 16 13.39 -29.79 3.98
N GLU A 17 14.34 -30.37 3.26
CA GLU A 17 14.36 -30.34 1.78
C GLU A 17 13.16 -31.11 1.21
N LYS A 18 12.91 -32.31 1.75
CA LYS A 18 11.75 -33.14 1.40
C LYS A 18 10.43 -32.41 1.67
N ILE A 19 10.28 -31.80 2.85
CA ILE A 19 9.08 -31.05 3.24
C ILE A 19 8.88 -29.85 2.30
N ALA A 20 9.93 -29.06 2.07
CA ALA A 20 9.88 -27.89 1.19
C ALA A 20 9.50 -28.26 -0.25
N GLN A 21 9.99 -29.39 -0.77
CA GLN A 21 9.61 -29.89 -2.09
C GLN A 21 8.14 -30.32 -2.16
N PHE A 22 7.62 -30.96 -1.12
CA PHE A 22 6.20 -31.32 -1.08
C PHE A 22 5.28 -30.10 -1.09
N ILE A 23 5.61 -29.09 -0.28
CA ILE A 23 4.87 -27.83 -0.23
C ILE A 23 4.93 -27.12 -1.58
N THR A 24 6.11 -27.10 -2.21
CA THR A 24 6.31 -26.57 -3.56
C THR A 24 5.40 -27.24 -4.58
N ASN A 25 5.33 -28.58 -4.55
CA ASN A 25 4.47 -29.33 -5.45
C ASN A 25 2.98 -29.08 -5.18
N ALA A 26 2.58 -28.99 -3.90
CA ALA A 26 1.21 -28.69 -3.51
C ALA A 26 0.78 -27.30 -4.01
N GLN A 27 1.63 -26.30 -3.85
CA GLN A 27 1.33 -24.94 -4.30
C GLN A 27 1.26 -24.85 -5.83
N ASN A 28 2.18 -25.49 -6.56
CA ASN A 28 2.17 -25.47 -8.03
C ASN A 28 0.90 -26.07 -8.63
N ARG A 29 0.22 -26.97 -7.90
CA ARG A 29 -1.12 -27.45 -8.30
C ARG A 29 -2.21 -26.40 -8.10
N ASN A 30 -2.12 -25.59 -7.04
CA ASN A 30 -3.09 -24.56 -6.72
C ASN A 30 -2.90 -23.28 -7.54
N TYR A 31 -1.66 -22.93 -7.91
CA TYR A 31 -1.29 -21.70 -8.60
C TYR A 31 -0.32 -21.94 -9.78
N PRO A 32 -0.73 -22.73 -10.80
CA PRO A 32 0.17 -23.20 -11.86
C PRO A 32 0.78 -22.11 -12.74
N ASN A 33 0.14 -20.93 -12.82
CA ASN A 33 0.60 -19.81 -13.65
C ASN A 33 1.28 -18.70 -12.83
N LEU A 34 0.83 -18.47 -11.60
CA LEU A 34 1.29 -17.36 -10.76
C LEU A 34 2.70 -17.62 -10.22
N LEU A 35 3.02 -18.88 -9.91
CA LEU A 35 4.21 -19.20 -9.11
C LEU A 35 5.23 -20.04 -9.84
N LYS A 36 4.92 -20.53 -11.06
CA LYS A 36 5.85 -21.32 -11.87
C LYS A 36 7.16 -20.59 -12.17
N MET A 37 7.12 -19.26 -12.31
CA MET A 37 8.30 -18.43 -12.57
C MET A 37 9.14 -18.13 -11.31
N VAL A 38 8.55 -18.21 -10.12
CA VAL A 38 9.21 -17.89 -8.85
C VAL A 38 9.38 -19.11 -7.94
N THR A 39 8.99 -20.30 -8.40
CA THR A 39 9.02 -21.55 -7.62
C THR A 39 10.44 -21.84 -7.12
N GLU A 40 11.44 -21.66 -7.98
CA GLU A 40 12.85 -21.91 -7.66
C GLU A 40 13.38 -20.91 -6.62
N GLU A 41 12.90 -19.66 -6.66
CA GLU A 41 13.22 -18.60 -5.69
C GLU A 41 12.54 -18.84 -4.33
N LEU A 42 11.35 -19.46 -4.33
CA LEU A 42 10.61 -19.76 -3.10
C LEU A 42 11.17 -20.97 -2.36
N LEU A 43 11.74 -21.96 -3.05
CA LEU A 43 12.20 -23.21 -2.43
C LEU A 43 13.21 -22.97 -1.28
N PRO A 44 14.25 -22.12 -1.42
CA PRO A 44 15.14 -21.76 -0.31
C PRO A 44 14.41 -21.15 0.89
N LEU A 45 13.46 -20.24 0.65
CA LEU A 45 12.66 -19.60 1.71
C LEU A 45 11.80 -20.63 2.46
N ARG A 46 11.26 -21.63 1.74
CA ARG A 46 10.54 -22.76 2.35
C ARG A 46 11.45 -23.60 3.24
N MET A 47 12.66 -23.92 2.76
CA MET A 47 13.62 -24.69 3.54
C MET A 47 14.02 -23.94 4.82
N GLU A 48 14.22 -22.63 4.72
CA GLU A 48 14.47 -21.76 5.88
C GLU A 48 13.29 -21.77 6.86
N LEU A 49 12.05 -21.68 6.37
CA LEU A 49 10.87 -21.74 7.23
C LEU A 49 10.73 -23.11 7.92
N VAL A 50 10.98 -24.22 7.23
CA VAL A 50 10.97 -25.55 7.88
C VAL A 50 12.08 -25.66 8.94
N ASP A 51 13.25 -25.10 8.65
CA ASP A 51 14.36 -25.02 9.61
C ASP A 51 13.98 -24.19 10.84
N LEU A 52 13.26 -23.07 10.64
CA LEU A 52 12.73 -22.21 11.69
C LEU A 52 11.67 -22.92 12.55
N TYR A 53 10.73 -23.66 11.94
CA TYR A 53 9.79 -24.50 12.67
C TYR A 53 10.51 -25.52 13.54
N GLY A 54 11.46 -26.24 12.96
CA GLY A 54 12.28 -27.23 13.66
C GLY A 54 13.01 -26.61 14.84
N LYS A 55 13.74 -25.52 14.65
CA LYS A 55 14.44 -24.80 15.73
C LYS A 55 13.48 -24.32 16.83
N SER A 56 12.34 -23.75 16.43
CA SER A 56 11.36 -23.17 17.35
C SER A 56 10.74 -24.20 18.32
N LEU A 57 10.70 -25.48 17.94
CA LEU A 57 10.27 -26.55 18.85
C LEU A 57 11.12 -26.60 20.13
N ARG A 58 12.41 -26.26 20.06
CA ARG A 58 13.33 -26.24 21.21
C ARG A 58 13.26 -24.96 22.04
N LEU A 59 12.71 -23.88 21.48
CA LEU A 59 12.81 -22.54 22.04
C LEU A 59 11.57 -22.15 22.84
N THR A 60 11.75 -21.50 23.98
CA THR A 60 10.64 -20.85 24.68
C THR A 60 10.00 -19.77 23.80
N SER A 61 8.79 -19.33 24.17
CA SER A 61 8.09 -18.28 23.41
C SER A 61 8.89 -16.97 23.35
N GLU A 62 9.57 -16.62 24.45
CA GLU A 62 10.42 -15.43 24.53
C GLU A 62 11.64 -15.53 23.62
N GLU A 63 12.27 -16.72 23.52
CA GLU A 63 13.45 -16.93 22.69
C GLU A 63 13.14 -16.96 21.19
N ARG A 64 12.01 -17.55 20.79
CA ARG A 64 11.65 -17.65 19.37
C ARG A 64 11.02 -16.38 18.81
N MET A 65 10.34 -15.58 19.64
CA MET A 65 9.68 -14.34 19.20
C MET A 65 10.57 -13.43 18.31
N PRO A 66 11.79 -13.03 18.73
CA PRO A 66 12.62 -12.15 17.89
C PRO A 66 13.07 -12.83 16.57
N LEU A 67 13.24 -14.15 16.55
CA LEU A 67 13.59 -14.90 15.34
C LEU A 67 12.43 -14.91 14.35
N LEU A 68 11.22 -15.17 14.83
CA LEU A 68 10.00 -15.17 14.00
C LEU A 68 9.67 -13.77 13.47
N GLN A 69 9.90 -12.73 14.28
CA GLN A 69 9.76 -11.34 13.84
C GLN A 69 10.72 -10.98 12.72
N ASN A 70 12.02 -11.28 12.88
CA ASN A 70 13.01 -10.98 11.85
C ASN A 70 12.73 -11.75 10.56
N TRP A 71 12.48 -13.06 10.69
CA TRP A 71 12.12 -13.90 9.55
C TRP A 71 10.85 -13.40 8.84
N GLY A 72 9.82 -13.02 9.59
CA GLY A 72 8.57 -12.50 9.05
C GLY A 72 8.78 -11.22 8.25
N PHE A 73 9.63 -10.31 8.74
CA PHE A 73 10.01 -9.09 8.03
C PHE A 73 10.80 -9.35 6.75
N GLU A 74 11.87 -10.16 6.81
CA GLU A 74 12.72 -10.45 5.65
C GLU A 74 11.97 -11.24 4.57
N THR A 75 11.25 -12.29 4.97
CA THR A 75 10.55 -13.18 4.04
C THR A 75 9.37 -12.48 3.38
N SER A 76 8.59 -11.68 4.13
CA SER A 76 7.48 -10.92 3.54
C SER A 76 7.96 -9.92 2.49
N ASN A 77 9.04 -9.16 2.75
CA ASN A 77 9.64 -8.25 1.77
C ASN A 77 10.06 -9.00 0.51
N LYS A 78 10.74 -10.15 0.66
CA LYS A 78 11.16 -10.95 -0.49
C LYS A 78 9.96 -11.49 -1.29
N CYS A 79 8.93 -11.98 -0.60
CA CYS A 79 7.70 -12.46 -1.23
C CYS A 79 6.97 -11.34 -2.00
N VAL A 80 6.96 -10.12 -1.47
CA VAL A 80 6.42 -8.93 -2.14
C VAL A 80 7.23 -8.58 -3.39
N GLU A 81 8.56 -8.58 -3.32
CA GLU A 81 9.45 -8.33 -4.47
C GLU A 81 9.25 -9.35 -5.59
N LEU A 82 8.97 -10.61 -5.22
CA LEU A 82 8.66 -11.70 -6.15
C LEU A 82 7.24 -11.60 -6.75
N GLY A 83 6.45 -10.59 -6.36
CA GLY A 83 5.09 -10.38 -6.87
C GLY A 83 4.06 -11.38 -6.34
N THR A 84 4.33 -12.02 -5.21
CA THR A 84 3.38 -12.94 -4.57
C THR A 84 2.27 -12.18 -3.83
N THR A 85 1.19 -12.87 -3.47
CA THR A 85 0.11 -12.30 -2.67
C THR A 85 0.04 -12.97 -1.30
N LEU A 86 -0.43 -12.23 -0.28
CA LEU A 86 -0.66 -12.79 1.05
C LEU A 86 -1.57 -14.03 0.99
N GLU A 87 -2.62 -13.99 0.17
CA GLU A 87 -3.54 -15.11 -0.05
C GLU A 87 -2.79 -16.36 -0.53
N SER A 88 -1.93 -16.22 -1.54
CA SER A 88 -1.18 -17.34 -2.11
C SER A 88 -0.19 -17.96 -1.13
N MET A 89 0.39 -17.14 -0.24
CA MET A 89 1.32 -17.60 0.80
C MET A 89 0.59 -18.27 1.96
N LEU A 90 -0.54 -17.69 2.41
CA LEU A 90 -1.37 -18.28 3.47
C LEU A 90 -1.96 -19.64 3.05
N LYS A 91 -2.17 -19.86 1.76
CA LYS A 91 -2.62 -21.16 1.24
C LYS A 91 -1.59 -22.28 1.44
N GLU A 92 -0.31 -21.96 1.66
CA GLU A 92 0.72 -22.96 1.96
C GLU A 92 0.69 -23.43 3.42
N VAL A 93 0.18 -22.62 4.34
CA VAL A 93 0.25 -22.88 5.79
C VAL A 93 -0.32 -24.26 6.19
N PRO A 94 -1.48 -24.71 5.65
CA PRO A 94 -1.98 -26.06 5.91
C PRO A 94 -1.03 -27.18 5.46
N GLU A 95 -0.26 -26.97 4.39
CA GLU A 95 0.70 -27.95 3.88
C GLU A 95 1.88 -28.11 4.86
N TYR A 96 2.40 -27.02 5.41
CA TYR A 96 3.40 -27.09 6.49
C TYR A 96 2.87 -27.89 7.69
N ARG A 97 1.64 -27.59 8.15
CA ARG A 97 1.02 -28.32 9.26
C ARG A 97 0.93 -29.82 8.97
N LEU A 98 0.50 -30.17 7.76
CA LEU A 98 0.34 -31.55 7.34
C LEU A 98 1.68 -32.30 7.30
N TYR A 99 2.67 -31.77 6.58
CA TYR A 99 3.94 -32.47 6.34
C TYR A 99 4.84 -32.49 7.57
N ILE A 100 4.91 -31.39 8.33
CA ILE A 100 5.64 -31.38 9.61
C ILE A 100 4.93 -32.30 10.61
N GLY A 101 3.59 -32.19 10.72
CA GLY A 101 2.81 -33.05 11.61
C GLY A 101 2.98 -34.54 11.33
N GLN A 102 3.13 -34.93 10.06
CA GLN A 102 3.40 -36.31 9.67
C GLN A 102 4.77 -36.79 10.15
N GLU A 103 5.83 -35.99 9.99
CA GLU A 103 7.17 -36.34 10.47
C GLU A 103 7.21 -36.46 12.01
N LEU A 104 6.49 -35.59 12.72
CA LEU A 104 6.36 -35.67 14.18
C LEU A 104 5.57 -36.90 14.62
N LEU A 105 4.50 -37.26 13.91
CA LEU A 105 3.71 -38.45 14.20
C LEU A 105 4.53 -39.73 13.99
N ASP A 106 5.33 -39.80 12.93
CA ASP A 106 6.13 -40.99 12.63
C ASP A 106 7.22 -41.18 13.69
N LEU A 107 7.92 -40.11 14.09
CA LEU A 107 8.86 -40.18 15.20
C LEU A 107 8.17 -40.50 16.54
N ALA A 108 6.97 -39.97 16.78
CA ALA A 108 6.21 -40.29 17.99
C ALA A 108 5.89 -41.79 18.10
N LYS A 109 5.62 -42.47 16.98
CA LYS A 109 5.45 -43.93 16.94
C LYS A 109 6.77 -44.65 17.20
N GLU A 110 7.87 -44.20 16.58
CA GLU A 110 9.21 -44.79 16.79
C GLU A 110 9.64 -44.72 18.26
N LEU A 111 9.32 -43.61 18.93
CA LEU A 111 9.60 -43.39 20.36
C LEU A 111 8.53 -43.99 21.28
N SER A 112 7.45 -44.55 20.74
CA SER A 112 6.31 -45.08 21.50
C SER A 112 5.72 -44.08 22.51
N LEU A 113 5.58 -42.81 22.08
CA LEU A 113 5.02 -41.75 22.93
C LEU A 113 3.57 -42.04 23.32
N ASN A 114 3.20 -41.64 24.53
CA ASN A 114 1.82 -41.65 24.94
C ASN A 114 1.03 -40.46 24.37
N ILE A 115 -0.29 -40.46 24.55
CA ILE A 115 -1.19 -39.43 24.01
C ILE A 115 -0.85 -38.04 24.57
N GLU A 116 -0.48 -37.93 25.85
CA GLU A 116 -0.15 -36.64 26.49
C GLU A 116 1.16 -36.06 25.93
N GLU A 117 2.17 -36.90 25.74
CA GLU A 117 3.45 -36.51 25.14
C GLU A 117 3.25 -36.06 23.68
N TYR A 118 2.53 -36.84 22.88
CA TYR A 118 2.24 -36.46 21.49
C TYR A 118 1.39 -35.18 21.40
N HIS A 119 0.37 -35.06 22.26
CA HIS A 119 -0.43 -33.84 22.35
C HIS A 119 0.44 -32.62 22.66
N SER A 120 1.37 -32.72 23.61
CA SER A 120 2.27 -31.60 23.94
C SER A 120 3.13 -31.15 22.75
N VAL A 121 3.59 -32.09 21.92
CA VAL A 121 4.36 -31.80 20.69
C VAL A 121 3.50 -31.10 19.65
N ILE A 122 2.30 -31.61 19.38
CA ILE A 122 1.39 -31.02 18.39
C ILE A 122 0.84 -29.66 18.84
N SER A 123 0.48 -29.49 20.11
CA SER A 123 0.07 -28.19 20.64
C SER A 123 1.17 -27.14 20.48
N ARG A 124 2.42 -27.52 20.76
CA ARG A 124 3.55 -26.62 20.59
C ARG A 124 3.83 -26.29 19.13
N LEU A 125 3.69 -27.26 18.22
CA LEU A 125 3.74 -26.96 16.79
C LEU A 125 2.65 -25.96 16.40
N ASP A 126 1.42 -26.14 16.86
CA ASP A 126 0.31 -25.24 16.50
C ASP A 126 0.54 -23.81 17.03
N GLU A 127 1.05 -23.66 18.25
CA GLU A 127 1.49 -22.34 18.76
C GLU A 127 2.50 -21.67 17.84
N ILE A 128 3.56 -22.39 17.43
CA ILE A 128 4.60 -21.86 16.53
C ILE A 128 4.01 -21.51 15.16
N MET A 129 3.12 -22.36 14.60
CA MET A 129 2.42 -22.08 13.34
C MET A 129 1.62 -20.79 13.41
N ASN A 130 0.91 -20.55 14.50
CA ASN A 130 0.12 -19.33 14.69
C ASN A 130 1.01 -18.09 14.81
N GLU A 131 2.13 -18.18 15.53
CA GLU A 131 3.12 -17.10 15.64
C GLU A 131 3.77 -16.79 14.28
N VAL A 132 4.18 -17.81 13.53
CA VAL A 132 4.74 -17.66 12.16
C VAL A 132 3.75 -16.94 11.25
N VAL A 133 2.48 -17.36 11.24
CA VAL A 133 1.45 -16.70 10.44
C VAL A 133 1.29 -15.25 10.85
N TYR A 134 1.24 -14.96 12.15
CA TYR A 134 1.11 -13.60 12.65
C TYR A 134 2.29 -12.71 12.21
N TYR A 135 3.52 -13.14 12.46
CA TYR A 135 4.72 -12.35 12.16
C TYR A 135 5.01 -12.23 10.66
N PHE A 136 4.53 -13.16 9.83
CA PHE A 136 4.56 -13.02 8.38
C PHE A 136 3.52 -12.01 7.86
N CYS A 137 2.30 -12.05 8.40
CA CYS A 137 1.20 -11.21 7.94
C CYS A 137 1.40 -9.73 8.26
N VAL A 138 1.91 -9.40 9.45
CA VAL A 138 2.00 -8.01 9.92
C VAL A 138 2.78 -7.12 8.93
N PRO A 139 4.03 -7.44 8.54
CA PRO A 139 4.77 -6.60 7.61
C PRO A 139 4.14 -6.58 6.20
N PHE A 140 3.50 -7.67 5.77
CA PHE A 140 2.82 -7.73 4.48
C PHE A 140 1.62 -6.76 4.43
N VAL A 141 0.82 -6.71 5.50
CA VAL A 141 -0.31 -5.79 5.64
C VAL A 141 0.16 -4.34 5.73
N ASP A 142 1.25 -4.09 6.46
CA ASP A 142 1.86 -2.76 6.55
C ASP A 142 2.38 -2.29 5.19
N TYR A 143 3.07 -3.16 4.44
CA TYR A 143 3.52 -2.87 3.09
C TYR A 143 2.34 -2.50 2.17
N GLN A 144 1.29 -3.30 2.17
CA GLN A 144 0.12 -3.07 1.33
C GLN A 144 -0.60 -1.75 1.70
N SER A 145 -0.71 -1.45 2.99
CA SER A 145 -1.30 -0.20 3.48
C SER A 145 -0.47 1.02 3.06
N ASN A 146 0.85 0.92 3.20
CA ASN A 146 1.78 1.98 2.79
C ASN A 146 1.78 2.20 1.28
N GLU A 147 1.74 1.15 0.46
CA GLU A 147 1.63 1.28 -1.00
C GLU A 147 0.30 1.89 -1.43
N LEU A 148 -0.79 1.55 -0.75
CA LEU A 148 -2.09 2.18 -0.97
C LEU A 148 -2.03 3.68 -0.65
N GLU A 149 -1.45 4.06 0.49
CA GLU A 149 -1.28 5.46 0.88
C GLU A 149 -0.40 6.22 -0.12
N LYS A 150 0.71 5.64 -0.57
CA LYS A 150 1.55 6.23 -1.62
C LYS A 150 0.81 6.38 -2.94
N SER A 151 0.01 5.39 -3.32
CA SER A 151 -0.81 5.46 -4.54
C SER A 151 -1.84 6.59 -4.46
N GLN A 152 -2.51 6.73 -3.32
CA GLN A 152 -3.43 7.85 -3.04
C GLN A 152 -2.71 9.20 -3.06
N LYS A 153 -1.55 9.33 -2.40
CA LYS A 153 -0.74 10.55 -2.42
C LYS A 153 -0.30 10.92 -3.82
N LYS A 154 0.14 9.96 -4.64
CA LYS A 154 0.48 10.20 -6.06
C LYS A 154 -0.73 10.69 -6.87
N ILE A 155 -1.93 10.16 -6.61
CA ILE A 155 -3.15 10.69 -7.21
C ILE A 155 -3.31 12.17 -6.84
N PHE A 156 -3.07 12.55 -5.59
CA PHE A 156 -3.16 13.94 -5.14
C PHE A 156 -2.04 14.85 -5.65
N GLU A 157 -0.79 14.38 -5.74
CA GLU A 157 0.34 15.13 -6.31
C GLU A 157 0.13 15.42 -7.81
N MET A 158 -0.50 14.50 -8.54
CA MET A 158 -0.92 14.71 -9.94
C MET A 158 -2.16 15.61 -10.07
N SER A 159 -2.86 15.91 -8.97
CA SER A 159 -4.17 16.58 -8.98
C SER A 159 -4.12 18.11 -8.90
N ALA A 160 -2.94 18.72 -8.76
CA ALA A 160 -2.78 20.18 -8.63
C ALA A 160 -1.46 20.76 -9.21
N PRO A 161 -0.89 20.27 -10.33
CA PRO A 161 0.32 20.87 -10.87
C PRO A 161 -0.02 22.24 -11.47
N VAL A 162 0.57 23.33 -10.94
CA VAL A 162 0.61 24.60 -11.67
C VAL A 162 1.52 24.45 -12.87
N ILE A 163 0.94 24.53 -14.06
CA ILE A 163 1.64 24.42 -15.34
C ILE A 163 2.08 25.83 -15.77
N GLN A 164 3.39 26.08 -15.86
CA GLN A 164 3.89 27.31 -16.44
C GLN A 164 3.77 27.24 -17.96
N VAL A 165 2.85 28.02 -18.53
CA VAL A 165 2.61 28.06 -19.98
C VAL A 165 3.42 29.15 -20.69
N HIS A 166 3.80 30.19 -19.94
CA HIS A 166 4.68 31.26 -20.38
C HIS A 166 5.42 31.87 -19.18
N LYS A 167 6.47 32.65 -19.42
CA LYS A 167 7.10 33.43 -18.34
C LYS A 167 6.07 34.35 -17.71
N GLY A 168 5.94 34.30 -16.38
CA GLY A 168 4.96 35.08 -15.62
C GLY A 168 3.53 34.55 -15.68
N ILE A 169 3.24 33.44 -16.40
CA ILE A 169 1.87 32.91 -16.53
C ILE A 169 1.82 31.44 -16.13
N GLY A 170 1.04 31.13 -15.10
CA GLY A 170 0.75 29.77 -14.66
C GLY A 170 -0.72 29.40 -14.83
N VAL A 171 -0.98 28.12 -15.04
CA VAL A 171 -2.33 27.56 -15.15
C VAL A 171 -2.49 26.42 -14.14
N LEU A 172 -3.55 26.47 -13.35
CA LEU A 172 -3.97 25.40 -12.44
C LEU A 172 -5.23 24.73 -13.03
N PRO A 173 -5.10 23.58 -13.68
CA PRO A 173 -6.25 22.80 -14.11
C PRO A 173 -6.87 22.04 -12.93
N LEU A 174 -8.15 22.30 -12.63
CA LEU A 174 -8.90 21.52 -11.64
C LEU A 174 -9.67 20.39 -12.32
N ILE A 175 -9.30 19.15 -11.99
CA ILE A 175 -9.89 17.93 -12.56
C ILE A 175 -10.63 17.15 -11.46
N GLY A 176 -11.90 16.83 -11.66
CA GLY A 176 -12.72 16.05 -10.73
C GLY A 176 -13.23 16.88 -9.54
N THR A 177 -13.53 16.21 -8.43
CA THR A 177 -14.12 16.81 -7.21
C THR A 177 -13.05 17.43 -6.32
N VAL A 178 -13.34 18.59 -5.73
CA VAL A 178 -12.45 19.27 -4.77
C VAL A 178 -12.92 18.96 -3.35
N ASP A 179 -12.28 17.98 -2.71
CA ASP A 179 -12.49 17.67 -1.29
C ASP A 179 -11.50 18.43 -0.39
N GLU A 180 -11.61 18.25 0.93
CA GLU A 180 -10.83 18.98 1.93
C GLU A 180 -9.32 18.79 1.80
N ILE A 181 -8.89 17.55 1.56
CA ILE A 181 -7.49 17.20 1.39
C ILE A 181 -6.95 17.86 0.13
N ARG A 182 -7.70 17.76 -0.98
CA ARG A 182 -7.32 18.39 -2.25
C ARG A 182 -7.26 19.90 -2.17
N ALA A 183 -8.26 20.53 -1.57
CA ALA A 183 -8.30 21.99 -1.44
C ALA A 183 -7.06 22.52 -0.71
N THR A 184 -6.67 21.86 0.37
CA THR A 184 -5.48 22.22 1.16
C THR A 184 -4.21 22.10 0.33
N LEU A 185 -4.06 20.98 -0.39
CA LEU A 185 -2.89 20.75 -1.24
C LEU A 185 -2.83 21.72 -2.42
N ILE A 186 -3.97 21.99 -3.06
CA ILE A 186 -4.07 22.96 -4.16
C ILE A 186 -3.65 24.35 -3.67
N MET A 187 -4.13 24.79 -2.50
CA MET A 187 -3.75 26.06 -1.91
C MET A 187 -2.24 26.14 -1.70
N GLU A 188 -1.66 25.17 -0.97
CA GLU A 188 -0.24 25.16 -0.65
C GLU A 188 0.62 25.20 -1.93
N LYS A 189 0.31 24.34 -2.90
CA LYS A 189 1.05 24.26 -4.17
C LYS A 189 0.87 25.49 -5.04
N SER A 190 -0.33 26.07 -5.09
CA SER A 190 -0.57 27.28 -5.87
C SER A 190 0.27 28.45 -5.35
N LEU A 191 0.34 28.64 -4.03
CA LEU A 191 1.13 29.70 -3.42
C LEU A 191 2.64 29.46 -3.59
N GLU A 192 3.10 28.23 -3.31
CA GLU A 192 4.51 27.84 -3.46
C GLU A 192 5.00 28.02 -4.90
N GLN A 193 4.27 27.47 -5.87
CA GLN A 193 4.63 27.51 -7.28
C GLN A 193 4.47 28.91 -7.86
N SER A 194 3.51 29.70 -7.41
CA SER A 194 3.37 31.10 -7.84
C SER A 194 4.59 31.93 -7.47
N SER A 195 5.13 31.75 -6.26
CA SER A 195 6.36 32.42 -5.83
C SER A 195 7.59 31.88 -6.58
N THR A 196 7.70 30.56 -6.70
CA THR A 196 8.83 29.88 -7.35
C THR A 196 8.97 30.26 -8.83
N TYR A 197 7.85 30.29 -9.56
CA TYR A 197 7.82 30.65 -10.98
C TYR A 197 7.69 32.15 -11.24
N GLN A 198 7.59 32.97 -10.18
CA GLN A 198 7.42 34.43 -10.28
C GLN A 198 6.26 34.79 -11.21
N LEU A 199 5.08 34.26 -10.90
CA LEU A 199 3.90 34.45 -11.74
C LEU A 199 3.30 35.85 -11.54
N ASP A 200 3.06 36.55 -12.64
CA ASP A 200 2.28 37.79 -12.72
C ASP A 200 0.79 37.49 -12.93
N HIS A 201 0.49 36.40 -13.64
CA HIS A 201 -0.85 35.92 -13.95
C HIS A 201 -1.01 34.44 -13.57
N PHE A 202 -2.18 34.11 -13.02
CA PHE A 202 -2.52 32.75 -12.61
C PHE A 202 -3.93 32.39 -13.08
N VAL A 203 -4.04 31.42 -13.98
CA VAL A 203 -5.34 30.98 -14.52
C VAL A 203 -5.81 29.74 -13.78
N VAL A 204 -6.97 29.82 -13.11
CA VAL A 204 -7.66 28.65 -12.55
C VAL A 204 -8.63 28.11 -13.61
N ASP A 205 -8.36 26.92 -14.14
CA ASP A 205 -9.21 26.30 -15.15
C ASP A 205 -10.18 25.29 -14.52
N LEU A 206 -11.47 25.57 -14.67
CA LEU A 206 -12.58 24.78 -14.13
C LEU A 206 -13.17 23.82 -15.16
N SER A 207 -12.59 23.71 -16.36
CA SER A 207 -13.10 22.86 -17.44
C SER A 207 -13.25 21.38 -17.05
N GLY A 208 -12.41 20.91 -16.13
CA GLY A 208 -12.41 19.55 -15.60
C GLY A 208 -13.29 19.33 -14.35
N VAL A 209 -14.01 20.36 -13.88
CA VAL A 209 -14.89 20.28 -12.69
C VAL A 209 -16.32 19.97 -13.13
N PRO A 210 -16.85 18.76 -12.87
CA PRO A 210 -18.15 18.34 -13.40
C PRO A 210 -19.33 19.03 -12.68
N VAL A 211 -19.21 19.25 -11.37
CA VAL A 211 -20.24 19.86 -10.51
C VAL A 211 -19.54 20.76 -9.51
N MET A 212 -20.06 21.98 -9.34
CA MET A 212 -19.65 22.89 -8.28
C MET A 212 -20.56 22.69 -7.07
N ASP A 213 -20.00 22.51 -5.88
CA ASP A 213 -20.74 22.55 -4.62
C ASP A 213 -20.24 23.73 -3.75
N THR A 214 -20.88 23.94 -2.61
CA THR A 214 -20.51 25.02 -1.68
C THR A 214 -19.06 24.91 -1.20
N PHE A 215 -18.58 23.69 -0.96
CA PHE A 215 -17.25 23.45 -0.41
C PHE A 215 -16.16 23.76 -1.45
N ALA A 216 -16.29 23.22 -2.65
CA ALA A 216 -15.38 23.47 -3.76
C ALA A 216 -15.32 24.97 -4.10
N ALA A 217 -16.48 25.64 -4.17
CA ALA A 217 -16.54 27.06 -4.50
C ALA A 217 -15.87 27.94 -3.44
N GLN A 218 -16.09 27.66 -2.15
CA GLN A 218 -15.42 28.38 -1.05
C GLN A 218 -13.90 28.22 -1.10
N ASN A 219 -13.40 27.00 -1.32
CA ASN A 219 -11.97 26.74 -1.38
C ASN A 219 -11.31 27.41 -2.60
N ILE A 220 -11.93 27.33 -3.78
CA ILE A 220 -11.44 28.04 -4.98
C ILE A 220 -11.34 29.54 -4.69
N PHE A 221 -12.35 30.12 -4.05
CA PHE A 221 -12.34 31.54 -3.71
C PHE A 221 -11.22 31.90 -2.72
N GLN A 222 -10.98 31.07 -1.70
CA GLN A 222 -9.86 31.26 -0.78
C GLN A 222 -8.51 31.22 -1.51
N ILE A 223 -8.32 30.27 -2.43
CA ILE A 223 -7.09 30.16 -3.24
C ILE A 223 -6.88 31.43 -4.05
N ILE A 224 -7.93 31.93 -4.71
CA ILE A 224 -7.86 33.16 -5.49
C ILE A 224 -7.46 34.35 -4.61
N GLN A 225 -8.09 34.52 -3.44
CA GLN A 225 -7.74 35.60 -2.52
C GLN A 225 -6.28 35.51 -2.05
N ALA A 226 -5.82 34.32 -1.69
CA ALA A 226 -4.45 34.11 -1.23
C ALA A 226 -3.42 34.45 -2.33
N LEU A 227 -3.69 34.07 -3.58
CA LEU A 227 -2.87 34.46 -4.73
C LEU A 227 -2.89 35.97 -4.98
N SER A 228 -4.05 36.61 -4.89
CA SER A 228 -4.16 38.08 -5.01
C SER A 228 -3.38 38.83 -3.92
N LEU A 229 -3.32 38.29 -2.70
CA LEU A 229 -2.49 38.86 -1.62
C LEU A 229 -0.97 38.75 -1.91
N LEU A 230 -0.56 37.78 -2.73
CA LEU A 230 0.82 37.69 -3.25
C LEU A 230 1.09 38.66 -4.42
N GLY A 231 0.09 39.44 -4.85
CA GLY A 231 0.20 40.37 -5.97
C GLY A 231 0.02 39.73 -7.34
N VAL A 232 -0.56 38.52 -7.39
CA VAL A 232 -0.74 37.76 -8.63
C VAL A 232 -2.13 38.05 -9.20
N ASN A 233 -2.21 38.34 -10.50
CA ASN A 233 -3.48 38.58 -11.18
C ASN A 233 -4.15 37.24 -11.51
N VAL A 234 -5.24 36.92 -10.81
CA VAL A 234 -5.93 35.64 -10.97
C VAL A 234 -7.05 35.76 -12.00
N ILE A 235 -7.17 34.77 -12.87
CA ILE A 235 -8.19 34.66 -13.93
C ILE A 235 -8.89 33.31 -13.81
N ILE A 236 -10.20 33.25 -14.01
CA ILE A 236 -10.96 32.00 -14.04
C ILE A 236 -11.25 31.63 -15.50
N SER A 237 -11.09 30.35 -15.83
CA SER A 237 -11.43 29.81 -17.14
C SER A 237 -12.24 28.52 -17.04
N GLY A 238 -12.85 28.09 -18.16
CA GLY A 238 -13.56 26.81 -18.21
C GLY A 238 -14.89 26.79 -17.46
N VAL A 239 -15.49 27.96 -17.19
CA VAL A 239 -16.77 28.04 -16.50
C VAL A 239 -17.91 27.54 -17.39
N SER A 240 -18.48 26.39 -17.03
CA SER A 240 -19.65 25.82 -17.69
C SER A 240 -20.96 26.48 -17.23
N PRO A 241 -22.06 26.36 -17.99
CA PRO A 241 -23.36 26.93 -17.59
C PRO A 241 -23.86 26.42 -16.23
N SER A 242 -23.58 25.16 -15.88
CA SER A 242 -23.96 24.59 -14.58
C SER A 242 -23.17 25.24 -13.44
N ILE A 243 -21.85 25.40 -13.60
CA ILE A 243 -21.00 26.09 -12.60
C ILE A 243 -21.47 27.53 -12.40
N ALA A 244 -21.75 28.26 -13.48
CA ALA A 244 -22.23 29.63 -13.40
C ALA A 244 -23.56 29.75 -12.63
N GLN A 245 -24.52 28.85 -12.88
CA GLN A 245 -25.79 28.82 -12.15
C GLN A 245 -25.58 28.53 -10.66
N THR A 246 -24.72 27.56 -10.33
CA THR A 246 -24.46 27.20 -8.93
C THR A 246 -23.78 28.33 -8.18
N VAL A 247 -22.79 28.99 -8.77
CA VAL A 247 -22.09 30.13 -8.14
C VAL A 247 -23.07 31.26 -7.79
N VAL A 248 -23.98 31.59 -8.74
CA VAL A 248 -25.03 32.59 -8.51
C VAL A 248 -25.99 32.14 -7.40
N GLN A 249 -26.41 30.86 -7.41
CA GLN A 249 -27.32 30.31 -6.40
C GLN A 249 -26.71 30.31 -4.99
N LEU A 250 -25.41 30.05 -4.89
CA LEU A 250 -24.66 30.06 -3.63
C LEU A 250 -24.42 31.49 -3.11
N GLY A 251 -24.76 32.52 -3.88
CA GLY A 251 -24.48 33.91 -3.53
C GLY A 251 -22.98 34.21 -3.48
N ILE A 252 -22.16 33.41 -4.18
CA ILE A 252 -20.72 33.63 -4.28
C ILE A 252 -20.50 34.63 -5.39
N GLU A 253 -20.01 35.81 -5.02
CA GLU A 253 -19.59 36.81 -5.98
C GLU A 253 -18.12 36.59 -6.31
N PHE A 254 -17.82 36.11 -7.52
CA PHE A 254 -16.45 36.19 -8.07
C PHE A 254 -16.01 37.65 -8.31
N GLY A 255 -16.85 38.65 -7.98
CA GLY A 255 -16.52 40.07 -8.04
C GLY A 255 -16.00 40.48 -9.42
N ASP A 256 -14.89 41.22 -9.43
CA ASP A 256 -14.19 41.70 -10.63
C ASP A 256 -13.19 40.68 -11.19
N ILE A 257 -13.20 39.41 -10.76
CA ILE A 257 -12.26 38.40 -11.26
C ILE A 257 -12.57 38.12 -12.74
N PRO A 258 -11.63 38.38 -13.67
CA PRO A 258 -11.84 38.09 -15.08
C PRO A 258 -12.17 36.61 -15.28
N THR A 259 -13.30 36.34 -15.91
CA THR A 259 -13.84 34.98 -16.05
C THR A 259 -14.18 34.69 -17.51
N TYR A 260 -13.70 33.55 -18.01
CA TYR A 260 -13.86 33.15 -19.41
C TYR A 260 -14.41 31.72 -19.52
N SER A 261 -15.13 31.41 -20.59
CA SER A 261 -15.67 30.05 -20.79
C SER A 261 -14.64 29.03 -21.26
N SER A 262 -13.42 29.45 -21.63
CA SER A 262 -12.33 28.55 -22.03
C SER A 262 -10.96 29.09 -21.64
N LEU A 263 -10.01 28.18 -21.39
CA LEU A 263 -8.62 28.51 -21.11
C LEU A 263 -7.98 29.34 -22.24
N HIS A 264 -8.31 29.05 -23.49
CA HIS A 264 -7.79 29.79 -24.64
C HIS A 264 -8.15 31.29 -24.58
N MET A 265 -9.42 31.62 -24.33
CA MET A 265 -9.84 33.03 -24.20
C MET A 265 -9.23 33.72 -22.97
N ALA A 266 -9.04 32.98 -21.87
CA ALA A 266 -8.37 33.51 -20.69
C ALA A 266 -6.91 33.90 -21.02
N LEU A 267 -6.17 33.02 -21.70
CA LEU A 267 -4.79 33.31 -22.09
C LEU A 267 -4.69 34.48 -23.09
N GLU A 268 -5.58 34.53 -24.10
CA GLU A 268 -5.61 35.67 -25.03
C GLU A 268 -5.89 37.02 -24.35
N SER A 269 -6.52 37.01 -23.18
CA SER A 269 -6.81 38.24 -22.44
C SER A 269 -5.59 38.83 -21.74
N ILE A 270 -4.57 38.01 -21.47
CA ILE A 270 -3.32 38.41 -20.80
C ILE A 270 -2.34 39.04 -21.81
N ASP A 271 -2.37 38.58 -23.06
CA ASP A 271 -1.47 39.03 -24.13
C ASP A 271 -1.84 40.42 -24.73
N ARG A 272 -2.86 41.10 -24.20
CA ARG A 272 -3.37 42.39 -24.69
C ARG A 272 -3.06 43.54 -23.75
#